data_AF-A0A3A6D7P4-F1
#
_entry.id   AF-A0A3A6D7P4-F1
#
_cell.length_a   1.000
_cell.length_b   1.000
_cell.length_c   1.000
_cell.angle_alpha   90.00
_cell.angle_beta   90.00
_cell.angle_gamma   90.00
#
_symmetry.space_group_name_H-M   'P 1'
#
loop_
_entity.id
_entity.type
_entity.pdbx_description
1 polymer ?
#
loop_
_entity_poly.entity_id
_entity_poly.type
_entity_poly.pdbx_seq_one_letter_code
_entity_poly.pdbx_strand_id
1 'polypeptide(L)'
;MKQLNRLYEDKINHLRKYKVTFQNSLSICFPGFLDLFNDGYSGLAMVILKKYPHPDLIKNKQRETIARYIEKHTCHKKVVSMRYAVKIIDFANETYPGCDYDNIEVKILQDLLEKVEMIRNDADETLRKIIQIAETINEYYLILSIDGIGPNLASRILAEIGDIKRFKTREALIAYLGLDPNISQSGQLDGDHLSISKKGNKQLRCLLYLAVTCNIRLKKVNPINQFYQKKRQQLNNSKAAKVACTAKLAKIIYGMCKNNTIFQR
;
A
#
# COMPACT_ATOMS: atom_id res chain seq x y z
N MET A 1 -9.42 -9.87 15.16
CA MET A 1 -9.11 -9.43 13.77
C MET A 1 -8.95 -7.91 13.64
N LYS A 2 -9.93 -7.08 14.06
CA LYS A 2 -9.83 -5.60 13.95
C LYS A 2 -8.56 -5.00 14.57
N GLN A 3 -8.22 -5.40 15.81
CA GLN A 3 -6.99 -4.93 16.48
C GLN A 3 -5.71 -5.30 15.71
N LEU A 4 -5.66 -6.49 15.10
CA LEU A 4 -4.52 -6.89 14.25
C LEU A 4 -4.40 -6.01 13.01
N ASN A 5 -5.51 -5.65 12.37
CA ASN A 5 -5.50 -4.70 11.25
C ASN A 5 -5.05 -3.30 11.70
N ARG A 6 -5.40 -2.87 12.91
CA ARG A 6 -4.91 -1.60 13.48
C ARG A 6 -3.40 -1.64 13.72
N LEU A 7 -2.90 -2.72 14.32
CA LEU A 7 -1.46 -2.95 14.49
C LEU A 7 -0.72 -2.95 13.15
N TYR A 8 -1.27 -3.61 12.12
CA TYR A 8 -0.70 -3.59 10.77
C TYR A 8 -0.63 -2.16 10.21
N GLU A 9 -1.68 -1.37 10.35
CA GLU A 9 -1.68 0.04 9.90
C GLU A 9 -0.65 0.89 10.64
N ASP A 10 -0.48 0.68 11.95
CA ASP A 10 0.53 1.38 12.73
C ASP A 10 1.93 1.00 12.26
N LYS A 11 2.21 -0.29 12.02
CA LYS A 11 3.46 -0.76 11.42
C LYS A 11 3.73 -0.12 10.06
N ILE A 12 2.72 -0.01 9.19
CA ILE A 12 2.85 0.67 7.89
C ILE A 12 3.15 2.17 8.08
N ASN A 13 2.55 2.83 9.07
CA ASN A 13 2.84 4.23 9.38
C ASN A 13 4.28 4.42 9.88
N HIS A 14 4.77 3.54 10.75
CA HIS A 14 6.17 3.52 11.16
C HIS A 14 7.09 3.27 9.98
N LEU A 15 6.78 2.29 9.12
CA LEU A 15 7.57 2.00 7.92
C LEU A 15 7.69 3.22 7.01
N ARG A 16 6.61 3.99 6.81
CA ARG A 16 6.67 5.24 6.04
C ARG A 16 7.63 6.26 6.66
N LYS A 17 7.56 6.45 7.98
CA LYS A 17 8.46 7.38 8.69
C LYS A 17 9.92 6.94 8.55
N TYR A 18 10.21 5.68 8.81
CA TYR A 18 11.58 5.14 8.68
C TYR A 18 12.09 5.21 7.25
N LYS A 19 11.26 4.98 6.24
CA LYS A 19 11.64 5.15 4.83
C LYS A 19 12.01 6.58 4.48
N VAL A 20 11.27 7.56 4.99
CA VAL A 20 11.60 8.98 4.79
C VAL A 20 12.93 9.31 5.46
N THR A 21 13.12 8.92 6.73
CA THR A 21 14.39 9.15 7.44
C THR A 21 15.56 8.45 6.75
N PHE A 22 15.36 7.19 6.31
CA PHE A 22 16.34 6.43 5.55
C PHE A 22 16.73 7.10 4.24
N GLN A 23 15.76 7.60 3.47
CA GLN A 23 16.03 8.33 2.23
C GLN A 23 16.81 9.61 2.46
N ASN A 24 16.54 10.32 3.57
CA ASN A 24 17.30 11.51 3.94
C ASN A 24 18.77 11.15 4.25
N SER A 25 19.03 10.15 5.11
CA SER A 25 20.41 9.72 5.39
C SER A 25 21.11 9.14 4.15
N LEU A 26 20.38 8.41 3.30
CA LEU A 26 20.91 7.88 2.04
C LEU A 26 21.27 9.02 1.07
N SER A 27 20.50 10.10 1.04
CA SER A 27 20.82 11.26 0.19
C SER A 27 22.11 11.97 0.59
N ILE A 28 22.59 11.78 1.83
CA ILE A 28 23.87 12.28 2.31
C ILE A 28 24.98 11.28 1.95
N CYS A 29 24.80 9.99 2.28
CA CYS A 29 25.84 8.98 2.14
C CYS A 29 26.03 8.46 0.70
N PHE A 30 24.94 8.27 -0.03
CA PHE A 30 24.94 7.72 -1.39
C PHE A 30 23.80 8.33 -2.22
N PRO A 31 23.95 9.61 -2.64
CA PRO A 31 22.93 10.33 -3.39
C PRO A 31 22.52 9.58 -4.68
N GLY A 32 21.22 9.52 -4.97
CA GLY A 32 20.69 8.95 -6.23
C GLY A 32 20.77 7.43 -6.37
N PHE A 33 21.28 6.70 -5.37
CA PHE A 33 21.46 5.24 -5.48
C PHE A 33 20.15 4.47 -5.77
N LEU A 34 19.03 4.90 -5.20
CA LEU A 34 17.74 4.22 -5.39
C LEU A 34 17.23 4.30 -6.83
N ASP A 35 17.63 5.33 -7.58
CA ASP A 35 17.16 5.58 -8.95
C ASP A 35 17.79 4.62 -9.97
N LEU A 36 18.84 3.88 -9.57
CA LEU A 36 19.42 2.80 -10.37
C LEU A 36 18.47 1.61 -10.57
N PHE A 37 17.45 1.49 -9.72
CA PHE A 37 16.53 0.36 -9.69
C PHE A 37 15.11 0.79 -10.02
N ASN A 38 14.38 -0.03 -10.77
CA ASN A 38 12.95 0.19 -11.01
C ASN A 38 12.14 0.22 -9.70
N ASP A 39 12.57 -0.56 -8.71
CA ASP A 39 12.10 -0.50 -7.33
C ASP A 39 13.30 -0.25 -6.42
N GLY A 40 13.41 0.97 -5.89
CA GLY A 40 14.47 1.37 -4.98
C GLY A 40 14.53 0.53 -3.69
N TYR A 41 13.42 -0.10 -3.29
CA TYR A 41 13.37 -1.00 -2.13
C TYR A 41 13.39 -2.48 -2.52
N SER A 42 13.88 -2.79 -3.72
CA SER A 42 14.08 -4.16 -4.19
C SER A 42 15.09 -4.90 -3.32
N GLY A 43 14.96 -6.24 -3.25
CA GLY A 43 15.89 -7.07 -2.49
C GLY A 43 17.35 -6.86 -2.92
N LEU A 44 17.60 -6.59 -4.20
CA LEU A 44 18.93 -6.28 -4.73
C LEU A 44 19.48 -4.97 -4.13
N ALA A 45 18.73 -3.88 -4.20
CA ALA A 45 19.16 -2.59 -3.67
C ALA A 45 19.46 -2.66 -2.17
N MET A 46 18.60 -3.30 -1.38
CA MET A 46 18.79 -3.46 0.07
C MET A 46 20.03 -4.31 0.38
N VAL A 47 20.22 -5.44 -0.33
CA VAL A 47 21.39 -6.33 -0.14
C VAL A 47 22.70 -5.59 -0.41
N ILE A 48 22.75 -4.76 -1.44
CA ILE A 48 23.94 -3.98 -1.79
C ILE A 48 24.20 -2.92 -0.72
N LEU A 49 23.20 -2.12 -0.34
CA LEU A 49 23.37 -1.08 0.69
C LEU A 49 23.78 -1.66 2.04
N LYS A 50 23.31 -2.87 2.37
CA LYS A 50 23.71 -3.57 3.59
C LYS A 50 25.20 -3.87 3.64
N LYS A 51 25.80 -4.19 2.49
CA LYS A 51 27.24 -4.52 2.40
C LYS A 51 28.11 -3.31 2.09
N TYR A 52 27.60 -2.41 1.26
CA TYR A 52 28.30 -1.26 0.71
C TYR A 52 27.40 -0.02 0.82
N PRO A 53 27.30 0.58 2.02
CA PRO A 53 26.46 1.75 2.25
C PRO A 53 27.03 3.04 1.63
N HIS A 54 28.28 3.04 1.19
CA HIS A 54 29.01 4.22 0.71
C HIS A 54 29.71 3.95 -0.64
N PRO A 55 29.77 4.92 -1.58
CA PRO A 55 30.39 4.77 -2.89
C PRO A 55 31.85 4.28 -2.83
N ASP A 56 32.65 4.82 -1.91
CA ASP A 56 34.09 4.50 -1.83
C ASP A 56 34.37 3.04 -1.48
N LEU A 57 33.42 2.36 -0.83
CA LEU A 57 33.52 0.92 -0.54
C LEU A 57 33.37 0.07 -1.81
N ILE A 58 32.82 0.64 -2.88
CA ILE A 58 32.52 0.00 -4.17
C ILE A 58 33.61 0.31 -5.20
N LYS A 59 34.12 1.56 -5.26
CA LYS A 59 35.07 2.05 -6.29
C LYS A 59 36.25 1.10 -6.55
N ASN A 60 36.80 0.49 -5.49
CA ASN A 60 37.97 -0.38 -5.57
C ASN A 60 37.66 -1.88 -5.73
N LYS A 61 36.39 -2.26 -5.99
CA LYS A 61 35.97 -3.66 -6.07
C LYS A 61 35.81 -4.14 -7.50
N GLN A 62 36.20 -5.39 -7.73
CA GLN A 62 35.96 -6.06 -9.01
C GLN A 62 34.46 -6.33 -9.20
N ARG A 63 33.97 -6.09 -10.43
CA ARG A 63 32.59 -6.36 -10.84
C ARG A 63 32.16 -7.81 -10.59
N GLU A 64 33.08 -8.77 -10.75
CA GLU A 64 32.82 -10.19 -10.51
C GLU A 64 32.54 -10.48 -9.02
N THR A 65 33.15 -9.72 -8.11
CA THR A 65 32.95 -9.87 -6.66
C THR A 65 31.57 -9.37 -6.25
N ILE A 66 31.15 -8.22 -6.80
CA ILE A 66 29.81 -7.67 -6.56
C ILE A 66 28.74 -8.58 -7.18
N ALA A 67 28.96 -9.06 -8.40
CA ALA A 67 28.04 -9.98 -9.06
C ALA A 67 27.86 -11.29 -8.28
N ARG A 68 28.96 -11.88 -7.79
CA ARG A 68 28.91 -13.08 -6.91
C ARG A 68 28.14 -12.81 -5.62
N TYR A 69 28.31 -11.63 -5.03
CA TYR A 69 27.56 -11.27 -3.82
C TYR A 69 26.06 -11.12 -4.10
N ILE A 70 25.69 -10.49 -5.22
CA ILE A 70 24.28 -10.40 -5.67
C ILE A 70 23.72 -11.80 -5.91
N GLU A 71 24.43 -12.67 -6.64
CA GLU A 71 23.99 -14.06 -6.91
C GLU A 71 23.75 -14.87 -5.63
N LYS A 72 24.61 -14.69 -4.62
CA LYS A 72 24.49 -15.42 -3.35
C LYS A 72 23.26 -14.99 -2.54
N HIS A 73 22.93 -13.70 -2.56
CA HIS A 73 21.92 -13.11 -1.68
C HIS A 73 20.60 -12.77 -2.40
N THR A 74 20.52 -13.00 -3.71
CA THR A 74 19.32 -12.74 -4.53
C THR A 74 19.07 -13.89 -5.50
N CYS A 75 17.81 -14.05 -5.96
CA CYS A 75 17.43 -15.09 -6.92
C CYS A 75 17.79 -14.75 -8.38
N HIS A 76 18.75 -13.85 -8.62
CA HIS A 76 19.09 -13.37 -9.96
C HIS A 76 20.14 -14.25 -10.65
N LYS A 77 19.98 -14.45 -11.96
CA LYS A 77 20.96 -15.15 -12.81
C LYS A 77 22.21 -14.29 -12.96
N LYS A 78 23.36 -14.94 -13.15
CA LYS A 78 24.67 -14.32 -13.37
C LYS A 78 24.70 -13.17 -14.38
N VAL A 79 24.00 -13.32 -15.50
CA VAL A 79 23.91 -12.27 -16.54
C VAL A 79 23.32 -10.97 -15.99
N VAL A 80 22.28 -11.07 -15.15
CA VAL A 80 21.61 -9.93 -14.53
C VAL A 80 22.49 -9.32 -13.45
N SER A 81 23.09 -10.16 -12.59
CA SER A 81 23.98 -9.74 -11.52
C SER A 81 25.20 -8.98 -12.05
N MET A 82 25.83 -9.47 -13.12
CA MET A 82 26.95 -8.77 -13.78
C MET A 82 26.53 -7.42 -14.36
N ARG A 83 25.35 -7.33 -14.99
CA ARG A 83 24.83 -6.07 -15.53
C ARG A 83 24.64 -5.02 -14.43
N TYR A 84 24.06 -5.40 -13.29
CA TYR A 84 23.90 -4.49 -12.16
C TYR A 84 25.23 -4.16 -11.48
N ALA A 85 26.15 -5.11 -11.36
CA ALA A 85 27.47 -4.85 -10.80
C ALA A 85 28.23 -3.77 -11.57
N VAL A 86 28.22 -3.82 -12.91
CA VAL A 86 28.81 -2.77 -13.76
C VAL A 86 28.13 -1.42 -13.51
N LYS A 87 26.79 -1.38 -13.60
CA LYS A 87 26.01 -0.16 -13.35
C LYS A 87 26.30 0.49 -11.99
N ILE A 88 26.42 -0.33 -10.94
CA ILE A 88 26.65 0.15 -9.58
C ILE A 88 28.07 0.72 -9.44
N ILE A 89 29.07 0.08 -10.05
CA ILE A 89 30.46 0.59 -10.04
C ILE A 89 30.54 1.90 -10.83
N ASP A 90 29.97 1.94 -12.03
CA ASP A 90 29.95 3.14 -12.87
C ASP A 90 29.30 4.31 -12.10
N PHE A 91 28.15 4.05 -11.48
CA PHE A 91 27.47 5.03 -10.65
C PHE A 91 28.29 5.46 -9.43
N ALA A 92 28.94 4.52 -8.73
CA ALA A 92 29.78 4.84 -7.58
C ALA A 92 30.98 5.70 -7.94
N ASN A 93 31.52 5.57 -9.16
CA ASN A 93 32.62 6.40 -9.65
C ASN A 93 32.16 7.84 -9.98
N GLU A 94 30.92 8.00 -10.48
CA GLU A 94 30.34 9.31 -10.81
C GLU A 94 29.75 10.04 -9.59
N THR A 95 29.43 9.32 -8.52
CA THR A 95 28.76 9.89 -7.35
C THR A 95 29.73 10.60 -6.42
N TYR A 96 29.33 11.81 -5.98
CA TYR A 96 30.01 12.56 -4.93
C TYR A 96 29.20 12.50 -3.62
N PRO A 97 29.63 11.74 -2.60
CA PRO A 97 28.94 11.65 -1.32
C PRO A 97 29.12 12.92 -0.49
N GLY A 98 28.16 13.21 0.38
CA GLY A 98 28.18 14.37 1.29
C GLY A 98 28.88 14.11 2.63
N CYS A 99 29.35 12.89 2.86
CA CYS A 99 30.10 12.50 4.06
C CYS A 99 31.19 11.48 3.71
N ASP A 100 32.15 11.30 4.61
CA ASP A 100 33.18 10.26 4.49
C ASP A 100 32.63 8.86 4.84
N TYR A 101 33.36 7.82 4.43
CA TYR A 101 32.95 6.42 4.61
C TYR A 101 32.92 5.95 6.08
N ASP A 102 33.65 6.63 6.96
CA ASP A 102 33.77 6.37 8.40
C ASP A 102 32.90 7.29 9.25
N ASN A 103 32.13 8.18 8.62
CA ASN A 103 31.23 9.10 9.29
C ASN A 103 30.10 8.36 10.02
N ILE A 104 29.62 8.94 11.13
CA ILE A 104 28.49 8.44 11.93
C ILE A 104 27.23 8.28 11.06
N GLU A 105 27.04 9.14 10.04
CA GLU A 105 25.91 9.05 9.11
C GLU A 105 25.81 7.70 8.40
N VAL A 106 26.95 7.09 8.03
CA VAL A 106 26.99 5.77 7.39
C VAL A 106 26.47 4.69 8.35
N LYS A 107 26.80 4.80 9.64
CA LYS A 107 26.30 3.90 10.67
C LYS A 107 24.80 4.10 10.92
N ILE A 108 24.35 5.36 10.98
CA ILE A 108 22.92 5.69 11.09
C ILE A 108 22.15 5.09 9.91
N LEU A 109 22.68 5.19 8.70
CA LEU A 109 22.08 4.61 7.50
C LEU A 109 21.93 3.09 7.61
N GLN A 110 22.95 2.39 8.10
CA GLN A 110 22.90 0.94 8.32
C GLN A 110 21.83 0.57 9.36
N ASP A 111 21.79 1.27 10.50
CA ASP A 111 20.78 1.04 11.54
C ASP A 111 19.35 1.31 11.01
N LEU A 112 19.18 2.34 10.18
CA LEU A 112 17.88 2.66 9.56
C LEU A 112 17.48 1.60 8.53
N LEU A 113 18.43 1.08 7.75
CA LEU A 113 18.19 -0.02 6.81
C LEU A 113 17.66 -1.25 7.54
N GLU A 114 18.30 -1.65 8.64
CA GLU A 114 17.85 -2.77 9.45
C GLU A 114 16.46 -2.54 10.05
N LYS A 115 16.17 -1.34 10.54
CA LYS A 115 14.82 -0.97 11.03
C LYS A 115 13.76 -1.05 9.94
N VAL A 116 14.08 -0.60 8.72
CA VAL A 116 13.16 -0.67 7.57
C VAL A 116 12.90 -2.13 7.19
N GLU A 117 13.94 -2.98 7.13
CA GLU A 117 13.79 -4.42 6.85
C GLU A 117 12.95 -5.11 7.92
N MET A 118 13.27 -4.89 9.20
CA MET A 118 12.57 -5.49 10.34
C MET A 118 11.08 -5.14 10.33
N ILE A 119 10.73 -3.85 10.24
CA ILE A 119 9.32 -3.42 10.29
C ILE A 119 8.54 -3.88 9.05
N ARG A 120 9.20 -3.95 7.89
CA ARG A 120 8.59 -4.50 6.67
C ARG A 120 8.22 -5.97 6.87
N ASN A 121 9.17 -6.78 7.35
CA ASN A 121 8.93 -8.20 7.60
C ASN A 121 7.82 -8.41 8.65
N ASP A 122 7.88 -7.65 9.74
CA ASP A 122 6.86 -7.64 10.79
C ASP A 122 5.46 -7.27 10.27
N ALA A 123 5.37 -6.31 9.35
CA ALA A 123 4.11 -5.91 8.72
C ALA A 123 3.58 -7.02 7.80
N ASP A 124 4.45 -7.64 7.00
CA ASP A 124 4.11 -8.73 6.09
C ASP A 124 3.62 -9.97 6.87
N GLU A 125 4.28 -10.32 7.98
CA GLU A 125 3.82 -11.41 8.86
C GLU A 125 2.46 -11.10 9.50
N THR A 126 2.27 -9.87 9.95
CA THR A 126 0.98 -9.45 10.54
C THR A 126 -0.13 -9.55 9.49
N LEU A 127 0.14 -9.14 8.25
CA LEU A 127 -0.80 -9.27 7.15
C LEU A 127 -1.11 -10.74 6.82
N ARG A 128 -0.10 -11.62 6.79
CA ARG A 128 -0.31 -13.07 6.59
C ARG A 128 -1.22 -13.66 7.67
N LYS A 129 -0.99 -13.31 8.94
CA LYS A 129 -1.86 -13.74 10.06
C LYS A 129 -3.30 -13.25 9.89
N ILE A 130 -3.49 -12.00 9.45
CA ILE A 130 -4.83 -11.44 9.16
C ILE A 130 -5.51 -12.23 8.05
N ILE A 131 -4.79 -12.57 6.98
CA ILE A 131 -5.33 -13.35 5.85
C ILE A 131 -5.72 -14.76 6.29
N GLN A 132 -4.85 -15.47 7.03
CA GLN A 132 -5.14 -16.81 7.54
C GLN A 132 -6.41 -16.85 8.40
N ILE A 133 -6.60 -15.85 9.28
CA ILE A 133 -7.83 -15.74 10.08
C ILE A 133 -9.03 -15.38 9.20
N ALA A 134 -8.84 -14.60 8.13
CA ALA A 134 -9.92 -14.25 7.20
C ALA A 134 -10.41 -15.47 6.43
N GLU A 135 -9.50 -16.35 6.00
CA GLU A 135 -9.80 -17.54 5.20
C GLU A 135 -10.72 -18.53 5.92
N THR A 136 -10.77 -18.53 7.26
CA THR A 136 -11.71 -19.36 8.03
C THR A 136 -13.15 -18.81 8.04
N ILE A 137 -13.37 -17.61 7.50
CA ILE A 137 -14.66 -16.90 7.55
C ILE A 137 -15.28 -16.88 6.16
N ASN A 138 -16.50 -17.37 6.00
CA ASN A 138 -17.15 -17.49 4.69
C ASN A 138 -17.30 -16.15 3.95
N GLU A 139 -17.58 -15.06 4.68
CA GLU A 139 -17.71 -13.70 4.15
C GLU A 139 -16.43 -13.20 3.46
N TYR A 140 -15.26 -13.76 3.80
CA TYR A 140 -14.00 -13.45 3.10
C TYR A 140 -14.08 -13.80 1.62
N TYR A 141 -14.58 -14.99 1.28
CA TYR A 141 -14.68 -15.45 -0.10
C TYR A 141 -15.73 -14.67 -0.90
N LEU A 142 -16.81 -14.24 -0.24
CA LEU A 142 -17.80 -13.35 -0.84
C LEU A 142 -17.16 -12.01 -1.22
N ILE A 143 -16.42 -11.38 -0.30
CA ILE A 143 -15.75 -10.09 -0.57
C ILE A 143 -14.62 -10.25 -1.59
N LEU A 144 -13.87 -11.35 -1.54
CA LEU A 144 -12.78 -11.67 -2.48
C LEU A 144 -13.29 -11.88 -3.92
N SER A 145 -14.54 -12.31 -4.10
CA SER A 145 -15.14 -12.51 -5.43
C SER A 145 -15.33 -11.19 -6.23
N ILE A 146 -15.29 -10.03 -5.56
CA ILE A 146 -15.49 -8.72 -6.17
C ILE A 146 -14.25 -8.33 -7.00
N ASP A 147 -14.47 -7.96 -8.26
CA ASP A 147 -13.39 -7.51 -9.14
C ASP A 147 -12.57 -6.37 -8.50
N GLY A 148 -11.24 -6.50 -8.51
CA GLY A 148 -10.34 -5.49 -7.96
C GLY A 148 -10.09 -5.59 -6.45
N ILE A 149 -10.73 -6.55 -5.78
CA ILE A 149 -10.41 -6.91 -4.39
C ILE A 149 -9.54 -8.17 -4.40
N GLY A 150 -8.36 -8.09 -3.78
CA GLY A 150 -7.48 -9.23 -3.53
C GLY A 150 -7.43 -9.62 -2.05
N PRO A 151 -6.66 -10.67 -1.68
CA PRO A 151 -6.60 -11.20 -0.31
C PRO A 151 -6.32 -10.16 0.78
N ASN A 152 -5.39 -9.24 0.52
CA ASN A 152 -5.06 -8.13 1.42
C ASN A 152 -6.26 -7.21 1.65
N LEU A 153 -6.93 -6.76 0.57
CA LEU A 153 -8.11 -5.89 0.68
C LEU A 153 -9.29 -6.63 1.33
N ALA A 154 -9.58 -7.85 0.91
CA ALA A 154 -10.70 -8.64 1.42
C ALA A 154 -10.57 -8.89 2.94
N SER A 155 -9.42 -9.41 3.37
CA SER A 155 -9.16 -9.69 4.79
C SER A 155 -9.24 -8.44 5.66
N ARG A 156 -8.74 -7.31 5.19
CA ARG A 156 -8.77 -6.04 5.95
C ARG A 156 -10.14 -5.37 5.96
N ILE A 157 -10.89 -5.44 4.85
CA ILE A 157 -12.29 -5.00 4.80
C ILE A 157 -13.11 -5.80 5.81
N LEU A 158 -12.97 -7.14 5.80
CA LEU A 158 -13.63 -8.03 6.75
C LEU A 158 -13.22 -7.71 8.19
N ALA A 159 -11.94 -7.48 8.47
CA ALA A 159 -11.43 -7.12 9.80
C ALA A 159 -12.07 -5.84 10.36
N GLU A 160 -12.33 -4.85 9.51
CA GLU A 160 -12.90 -3.56 9.91
C GLU A 160 -14.44 -3.55 9.98
N ILE A 161 -15.09 -4.33 9.12
CA ILE A 161 -16.54 -4.57 9.16
C ILE A 161 -16.90 -5.42 10.37
N GLY A 162 -16.10 -6.43 10.71
CA GLY A 162 -16.44 -7.44 11.72
C GLY A 162 -17.69 -8.23 11.30
N ASP A 163 -18.54 -8.57 12.27
CA ASP A 163 -19.83 -9.18 11.98
C ASP A 163 -20.75 -8.18 11.25
N ILE A 164 -21.16 -8.54 10.03
CA ILE A 164 -22.07 -7.73 9.21
C ILE A 164 -23.46 -7.62 9.85
N LYS A 165 -23.88 -8.61 10.64
CA LYS A 165 -25.22 -8.68 11.27
C LYS A 165 -25.44 -7.59 12.31
N ARG A 166 -24.38 -6.95 12.81
CA ARG A 166 -24.48 -5.78 13.70
C ARG A 166 -25.14 -4.57 13.04
N PHE A 167 -25.16 -4.53 11.70
CA PHE A 167 -25.81 -3.47 10.95
C PHE A 167 -27.23 -3.92 10.56
N LYS A 168 -28.25 -3.26 11.10
CA LYS A 168 -29.66 -3.56 10.79
C LYS A 168 -30.01 -3.27 9.32
N THR A 169 -29.42 -2.23 8.76
CA THR A 169 -29.69 -1.74 7.40
C THR A 169 -28.39 -1.42 6.67
N ARG A 170 -28.44 -1.42 5.33
CA ARG A 170 -27.31 -0.98 4.49
C ARG A 170 -26.96 0.49 4.74
N GLU A 171 -27.94 1.32 5.08
CA GLU A 171 -27.77 2.73 5.42
C GLU A 171 -26.98 2.89 6.73
N ALA A 172 -27.19 1.99 7.72
CA ALA A 172 -26.40 1.99 8.95
C ALA A 172 -24.90 1.71 8.67
N LEU A 173 -24.58 0.84 7.71
CA LEU A 173 -23.21 0.63 7.28
C LEU A 173 -22.63 1.88 6.59
N ILE A 174 -23.42 2.58 5.76
CA ILE A 174 -23.00 3.83 5.11
C ILE A 174 -22.72 4.93 6.13
N ALA A 175 -23.57 5.08 7.15
CA ALA A 175 -23.34 6.01 8.26
C ALA A 175 -22.08 5.62 9.06
N TYR A 176 -21.88 4.33 9.34
CA TYR A 176 -20.66 3.85 10.00
C TYR A 176 -19.38 4.15 9.20
N LEU A 177 -19.45 4.24 7.88
CA LEU A 177 -18.33 4.64 7.02
C LEU A 177 -18.12 6.17 6.97
N GLY A 178 -19.10 6.95 7.40
CA GLY A 178 -19.15 8.41 7.21
C GLY A 178 -19.29 8.79 5.74
N LEU A 179 -20.02 7.97 4.96
CA LEU A 179 -20.34 8.19 3.54
C LEU A 179 -21.76 8.76 3.34
N ASP A 180 -22.49 8.96 4.43
CA ASP A 180 -23.73 9.70 4.48
C ASP A 180 -23.50 11.17 4.08
N PRO A 181 -24.44 11.79 3.36
CA PRO A 181 -24.33 13.18 2.99
C PRO A 181 -24.39 14.06 4.25
N ASN A 182 -23.49 15.03 4.33
CA ASN A 182 -23.53 16.05 5.34
C ASN A 182 -24.66 17.03 5.02
N ILE A 183 -25.44 17.38 6.04
CA ILE A 183 -26.50 18.39 5.93
C ILE A 183 -25.92 19.66 6.55
N SER A 184 -25.63 20.65 5.72
CA SER A 184 -25.17 21.98 6.17
C SER A 184 -26.30 22.97 5.93
N GLN A 185 -27.13 23.19 6.94
CA GLN A 185 -28.15 24.24 6.92
C GLN A 185 -27.57 25.48 7.60
N SER A 186 -26.95 26.36 6.82
CA SER A 186 -26.72 27.75 7.21
C SER A 186 -27.76 28.58 6.48
N GLY A 187 -28.45 29.52 7.14
CA GLY A 187 -29.60 30.27 6.60
C GLY A 187 -29.41 31.08 5.30
N GLN A 188 -28.27 30.93 4.61
CA GLN A 188 -27.98 31.49 3.27
C GLN A 188 -27.70 30.41 2.20
N LEU A 189 -27.54 29.14 2.58
CA LEU A 189 -27.25 28.02 1.69
C LEU A 189 -28.35 26.97 1.88
N ASP A 190 -29.28 26.92 0.94
CA ASP A 190 -30.32 25.91 0.91
C ASP A 190 -29.72 24.54 0.57
N GLY A 191 -29.69 23.66 1.57
CA GLY A 191 -29.95 22.22 1.40
C GLY A 191 -28.99 21.38 0.55
N ASP A 192 -27.94 21.94 -0.03
CA ASP A 192 -27.03 21.14 -0.85
C ASP A 192 -26.26 20.14 0.02
N HIS A 193 -26.30 18.86 -0.38
CA HIS A 193 -25.46 17.80 0.17
C HIS A 193 -24.01 17.98 -0.31
N LEU A 194 -23.36 19.03 0.17
CA LEU A 194 -22.07 19.53 -0.32
C LEU A 194 -20.91 18.53 -0.12
N SER A 195 -20.99 17.65 0.87
CA SER A 195 -19.90 16.72 1.19
C SER A 195 -20.38 15.49 1.97
N ILE A 196 -19.56 14.45 2.03
CA ILE A 196 -19.77 13.31 2.94
C ILE A 196 -19.44 13.72 4.39
N SER A 197 -20.11 13.13 5.39
CA SER A 197 -19.91 13.49 6.80
C SER A 197 -18.48 13.24 7.29
N LYS A 198 -17.84 12.17 6.81
CA LYS A 198 -16.53 11.66 7.28
C LYS A 198 -16.48 11.29 8.76
N LYS A 199 -17.60 11.32 9.51
CA LYS A 199 -17.69 11.06 10.96
C LYS A 199 -17.66 9.56 11.34
N GLY A 200 -17.29 8.69 10.41
CA GLY A 200 -17.25 7.23 10.60
C GLY A 200 -15.86 6.61 10.53
N ASN A 201 -15.80 5.31 10.30
CA ASN A 201 -14.57 4.54 10.20
C ASN A 201 -13.77 4.90 8.93
N LYS A 202 -12.84 5.84 9.11
CA LYS A 202 -11.90 6.31 8.07
C LYS A 202 -11.14 5.16 7.39
N GLN A 203 -10.71 4.15 8.15
CA GLN A 203 -9.90 3.06 7.58
C GLN A 203 -10.72 2.19 6.62
N LEU A 204 -11.91 1.77 7.03
CA LEU A 204 -12.79 0.99 6.16
C LEU A 204 -13.18 1.79 4.90
N ARG A 205 -13.49 3.09 5.07
CA ARG A 205 -13.76 3.98 3.93
C ARG A 205 -12.57 4.08 2.96
N CYS A 206 -11.34 4.18 3.47
CA CYS A 206 -10.13 4.17 2.65
C CYS A 206 -9.93 2.84 1.91
N LEU A 207 -10.17 1.70 2.57
CA LEU A 207 -10.05 0.38 1.95
C LEU A 207 -11.06 0.19 0.81
N LEU A 208 -12.32 0.57 1.04
CA LEU A 208 -13.36 0.50 0.02
C LEU A 208 -13.08 1.45 -1.16
N TYR A 209 -12.54 2.64 -0.89
CA TYR A 209 -12.14 3.57 -1.96
C TYR A 209 -11.00 3.00 -2.81
N LEU A 210 -10.03 2.33 -2.18
CA LEU A 210 -8.94 1.64 -2.88
C LEU A 210 -9.48 0.47 -3.71
N ALA A 211 -10.40 -0.34 -3.16
CA ALA A 211 -11.07 -1.42 -3.88
C ALA A 211 -11.80 -0.91 -5.12
N VAL A 212 -12.57 0.17 -5.01
CA VAL A 212 -13.22 0.84 -6.17
C VAL A 212 -12.21 1.32 -7.19
N THR A 213 -11.10 1.91 -6.75
CA THR A 213 -10.06 2.40 -7.66
C THR A 213 -9.39 1.26 -8.42
N CYS A 214 -9.10 0.14 -7.75
CA CYS A 214 -8.60 -1.08 -8.38
C CYS A 214 -9.62 -1.66 -9.37
N ASN A 215 -10.91 -1.73 -8.99
CA ASN A 215 -11.99 -2.21 -9.84
C ASN A 215 -12.10 -1.40 -11.14
N ILE A 216 -12.12 -0.06 -11.04
CA ILE A 216 -12.20 0.84 -12.21
C ILE A 216 -10.99 0.66 -13.13
N ARG A 217 -9.78 0.46 -12.56
CA ARG A 217 -8.55 0.25 -13.34
C ARG A 217 -8.59 -1.03 -14.17
N LEU A 218 -9.31 -2.07 -13.74
CA LEU A 218 -9.47 -3.31 -14.51
C LEU A 218 -10.27 -3.13 -15.80
N LYS A 219 -11.03 -2.03 -15.94
CA LYS A 219 -11.87 -1.73 -17.12
C LYS A 219 -12.88 -2.82 -17.49
N LYS A 220 -13.18 -3.76 -16.59
CA LYS A 220 -14.21 -4.78 -16.80
C LYS A 220 -15.61 -4.16 -16.76
N VAL A 221 -16.53 -4.73 -17.53
CA VAL A 221 -17.96 -4.40 -17.43
C VAL A 221 -18.47 -5.08 -16.15
N ASN A 222 -18.84 -4.26 -15.16
CA ASN A 222 -19.45 -4.72 -13.92
C ASN A 222 -20.34 -3.61 -13.31
N PRO A 223 -21.20 -3.93 -12.32
CA PRO A 223 -22.14 -2.96 -11.74
C PRO A 223 -21.50 -1.72 -11.10
N ILE A 224 -20.22 -1.79 -10.72
CA ILE A 224 -19.46 -0.70 -10.10
C ILE A 224 -18.93 0.24 -11.18
N ASN A 225 -18.29 -0.29 -12.23
CA ASN A 225 -17.74 0.49 -13.33
C ASN A 225 -18.85 1.17 -14.15
N GLN A 226 -19.95 0.47 -14.42
CA GLN A 226 -21.13 1.08 -15.06
C GLN A 226 -21.67 2.26 -14.24
N PHE A 227 -21.71 2.12 -12.90
CA PHE A 227 -22.15 3.21 -12.03
C PHE A 227 -21.13 4.36 -11.99
N TYR A 228 -19.84 4.05 -12.01
CA TYR A 228 -18.77 5.05 -12.09
C TYR A 228 -18.91 5.89 -13.35
N GLN A 229 -19.13 5.28 -14.51
CA GLN A 229 -19.31 5.98 -15.78
C GLN A 229 -20.51 6.93 -15.73
N LYS A 230 -21.68 6.44 -15.26
CA LYS A 230 -22.88 7.27 -15.06
C LYS A 230 -22.61 8.46 -14.13
N LYS A 231 -21.97 8.22 -12.99
CA LYS A 231 -21.68 9.29 -12.00
C LYS A 231 -20.61 10.26 -12.49
N ARG A 232 -19.66 9.80 -13.32
CA ARG A 232 -18.64 10.65 -13.92
C ARG A 232 -19.25 11.64 -14.90
N GLN A 233 -20.25 11.21 -15.69
CA GLN A 233 -21.01 12.09 -16.58
C GLN A 233 -21.84 13.11 -15.80
N GLN A 234 -22.48 12.71 -14.69
CA GLN A 234 -23.32 13.60 -13.88
C GLN A 234 -22.54 14.66 -13.09
N LEU A 235 -21.43 14.27 -12.46
CA LEU A 235 -20.73 15.13 -11.50
C LEU A 235 -19.55 15.90 -12.11
N ASN A 236 -19.16 15.55 -13.33
CA ASN A 236 -17.92 16.01 -13.99
C ASN A 236 -16.66 15.94 -13.09
N ASN A 237 -16.66 15.06 -12.09
CA ASN A 237 -15.59 14.95 -11.10
C ASN A 237 -15.31 13.48 -10.78
N SER A 238 -14.12 12.99 -11.16
CA SER A 238 -13.72 11.60 -10.96
C SER A 238 -13.66 11.21 -9.48
N LYS A 239 -13.21 12.11 -8.60
CA LYS A 239 -13.07 11.83 -7.18
C LYS A 239 -14.44 11.67 -6.51
N ALA A 240 -15.37 12.58 -6.82
CA ALA A 240 -16.75 12.49 -6.33
C ALA A 240 -17.46 11.23 -6.84
N ALA A 241 -17.27 10.88 -8.12
CA ALA A 241 -17.80 9.65 -8.69
C ALA A 241 -17.26 8.39 -8.01
N LYS A 242 -15.96 8.34 -7.68
CA LYS A 242 -15.36 7.22 -6.91
C LYS A 242 -15.91 7.14 -5.49
N VAL A 243 -16.15 8.26 -4.82
CA VAL A 243 -16.78 8.28 -3.48
C VAL A 243 -18.20 7.72 -3.55
N ALA A 244 -18.99 8.12 -4.54
CA ALA A 244 -20.31 7.53 -4.77
C ALA A 244 -20.25 6.02 -5.04
N CYS A 245 -19.26 5.57 -5.83
CA CYS A 245 -19.02 4.14 -6.07
C CYS A 245 -18.61 3.40 -4.78
N THR A 246 -17.90 4.07 -3.88
CA THR A 246 -17.50 3.50 -2.57
C THR A 246 -18.74 3.21 -1.72
N ALA A 247 -19.70 4.15 -1.69
CA ALA A 247 -20.99 3.92 -1.04
C ALA A 247 -21.79 2.80 -1.72
N LYS A 248 -21.78 2.73 -3.05
CA LYS A 248 -22.42 1.63 -3.78
C LYS A 248 -21.78 0.27 -3.45
N LEU A 249 -20.45 0.18 -3.43
CA LEU A 249 -19.71 -1.03 -3.08
C LEU A 249 -20.04 -1.49 -1.66
N ALA A 250 -20.11 -0.59 -0.68
CA ALA A 250 -20.51 -0.92 0.69
C ALA A 250 -21.91 -1.55 0.74
N LYS A 251 -22.88 -1.00 0.00
CA LYS A 251 -24.24 -1.57 -0.11
C LYS A 251 -24.24 -2.95 -0.76
N ILE A 252 -23.42 -3.16 -1.78
CA ILE A 252 -23.25 -4.47 -2.44
C ILE A 252 -22.68 -5.49 -1.46
N ILE A 253 -21.59 -5.15 -0.74
CA ILE A 253 -20.98 -6.03 0.27
C ILE A 253 -21.99 -6.42 1.34
N TYR A 254 -22.77 -5.46 1.86
CA TYR A 254 -23.83 -5.74 2.83
C TYR A 254 -24.87 -6.73 2.29
N GLY A 255 -25.37 -6.51 1.06
CA GLY A 255 -26.34 -7.40 0.44
C GLY A 255 -25.78 -8.81 0.19
N MET A 256 -24.55 -8.91 -0.31
CA MET A 256 -23.85 -10.17 -0.56
C MET A 256 -23.65 -10.97 0.73
N CYS A 257 -23.16 -10.33 1.79
CA CYS A 257 -22.90 -11.01 3.06
C CYS A 257 -24.21 -11.42 3.75
N LYS A 258 -25.28 -10.63 3.63
CA LYS A 258 -26.59 -10.97 4.22
C LYS A 258 -27.27 -12.13 3.50
N ASN A 259 -27.14 -12.19 2.17
CA ASN A 259 -27.79 -13.22 1.34
C ASN A 259 -26.87 -14.41 1.05
N ASN A 260 -25.62 -14.37 1.54
CA ASN A 260 -24.57 -15.35 1.26
C ASN A 260 -24.36 -15.61 -0.24
N THR A 261 -24.28 -14.53 -1.03
CA THR A 261 -24.15 -14.60 -2.50
C THR A 261 -22.81 -14.04 -2.99
N ILE A 262 -22.29 -14.66 -4.04
CA ILE A 262 -21.07 -14.21 -4.75
C ILE A 262 -21.36 -13.00 -5.65
N PHE A 263 -20.29 -12.25 -5.98
CA PHE A 263 -20.39 -11.06 -6.82
C PHE A 263 -20.82 -11.43 -8.24
N GLN A 264 -21.97 -10.92 -8.66
CA GLN A 264 -22.45 -11.03 -10.04
C GLN A 264 -21.72 -10.00 -10.91
N ARG A 265 -20.99 -10.51 -11.90
CA ARG A 265 -20.16 -9.72 -12.81
C ARG A 265 -21.02 -9.00 -13.85
#